data_AF-A0A7R7ZVN9-F1
#
_entry.id   AF-A0A7R7ZVN9-F1
#
_cell.length_a   1.000
_cell.length_b   1.000
_cell.length_c   1.000
_cell.angle_alpha   90.00
_cell.angle_beta   90.00
_cell.angle_gamma   90.00
#
_symmetry.space_group_name_H-M   'P 1'
#
loop_
_entity.id
_entity.type
_entity.pdbx_description
1 polymer ?
#
loop_
_entity_poly.entity_id
_entity_poly.type
_entity_poly.pdbx_seq_one_letter_code
_entity_poly.pdbx_strand_id
1 'polypeptide(L)'
;MAFPLPRGITPPEISFLAEMEMVTILPRQRLEGLELLGGPVSPLLPPRRTSLPLWLALLLKRQRRANILPPPWLHPESLELILEIETQNDEYQHAFSPPPPLPGQPAPGDHRRAPLATPRYTPSGEKYYPAPPFLPQNTARDHIPPGEPPALPFHWLEVGTMLLEAASDDLVDPDQTRRLLKELREVRMAKVRAGVDVLDAAAMGGGGVALTGVGAMELGEGRRFIAGVVDELR
;
A
#
# COMPACT_ATOMS: atom_id res chain seq x y z
N MET A 1 -19.96 -30.90 -9.02
CA MET A 1 -18.54 -30.97 -8.64
C MET A 1 -18.03 -29.55 -8.56
N ALA A 2 -17.53 -29.10 -7.40
CA ALA A 2 -16.92 -27.77 -7.30
C ALA A 2 -15.60 -27.80 -8.07
N PHE A 3 -15.41 -26.87 -9.01
CA PHE A 3 -14.12 -26.68 -9.67
C PHE A 3 -13.07 -26.31 -8.61
N PRO A 4 -11.82 -26.78 -8.74
CA PRO A 4 -10.76 -26.38 -7.83
C PRO A 4 -10.58 -24.86 -7.92
N LEU A 5 -10.58 -24.19 -6.76
CA LEU A 5 -10.31 -22.76 -6.69
C LEU A 5 -8.91 -22.46 -7.28
N PRO A 6 -8.74 -21.31 -7.97
CA PRO A 6 -7.43 -20.93 -8.48
C PRO A 6 -6.41 -20.85 -7.34
N ARG A 7 -5.19 -21.30 -7.58
CA ARG A 7 -4.12 -21.24 -6.59
C ARG A 7 -3.66 -19.79 -6.41
N GLY A 8 -3.92 -19.22 -5.23
CA GLY A 8 -3.43 -17.90 -4.84
C GLY A 8 -4.54 -16.88 -4.67
N ILE A 9 -4.14 -15.69 -4.22
CA ILE A 9 -5.05 -14.58 -4.04
C ILE A 9 -5.36 -13.92 -5.38
N THR A 10 -6.63 -13.66 -5.63
CA THR A 10 -7.12 -13.06 -6.87
C THR A 10 -7.13 -11.52 -6.77
N PRO A 11 -7.06 -10.78 -7.89
CA PRO A 11 -7.12 -9.31 -7.84
C PRO A 11 -8.32 -8.72 -7.07
N PRO A 12 -9.54 -9.28 -7.18
CA PRO A 12 -10.66 -8.83 -6.35
C PRO A 12 -10.47 -9.10 -4.85
N GLU A 13 -9.87 -10.23 -4.47
CA GLU A 13 -9.57 -10.54 -3.08
C GLU A 13 -8.49 -9.60 -2.51
N ILE A 14 -7.48 -9.25 -3.31
CA ILE A 14 -6.47 -8.24 -2.92
C ILE A 14 -7.14 -6.89 -2.69
N SER A 15 -8.03 -6.48 -3.60
CA SER A 15 -8.79 -5.23 -3.46
C SER A 15 -9.64 -5.23 -2.19
N PHE A 16 -10.31 -6.36 -1.90
CA PHE A 16 -11.07 -6.56 -0.67
C PHE A 16 -10.20 -6.49 0.59
N LEU A 17 -8.98 -7.03 0.57
CA LEU A 17 -8.05 -6.89 1.70
C LEU A 17 -7.57 -5.45 1.87
N ALA A 18 -7.34 -4.73 0.77
CA ALA A 18 -6.94 -3.32 0.79
C ALA A 18 -8.02 -2.40 1.39
N GLU A 19 -9.29 -2.81 1.39
CA GLU A 19 -10.37 -2.06 2.05
C GLU A 19 -10.20 -1.92 3.57
N MET A 20 -9.35 -2.74 4.19
CA MET A 20 -9.04 -2.67 5.61
C MET A 20 -7.94 -1.64 5.93
N GLU A 21 -7.31 -1.04 4.91
CA GLU A 21 -6.33 0.03 5.08
C GLU A 21 -6.94 1.26 5.76
N MET A 22 -6.17 1.90 6.63
CA MET A 22 -6.64 3.07 7.37
C MET A 22 -6.40 4.35 6.57
N VAL A 23 -7.48 5.09 6.31
CA VAL A 23 -7.44 6.39 5.61
C VAL A 23 -8.00 7.50 6.49
N THR A 24 -7.58 8.74 6.22
CA THR A 24 -8.06 9.90 6.97
C THR A 24 -9.23 10.56 6.27
N ILE A 25 -10.30 10.85 7.01
CA ILE A 25 -11.47 11.56 6.50
C ILE A 25 -11.77 12.84 7.28
N LEU A 26 -12.53 13.73 6.65
CA LEU A 26 -13.19 14.88 7.26
C LEU A 26 -14.71 14.68 7.17
N PRO A 27 -15.40 14.39 8.28
CA PRO A 27 -16.85 14.26 8.29
C PRO A 27 -17.51 15.64 8.06
N ARG A 28 -18.60 15.66 7.29
CA ARG A 28 -19.40 16.86 6.97
C ARG A 28 -20.57 17.07 7.92
N GLN A 29 -20.96 16.02 8.65
CA GLN A 29 -22.04 16.02 9.63
C GLN A 29 -21.66 15.15 10.83
N ARG A 30 -22.27 15.44 11.99
CA ARG A 30 -22.11 14.60 13.17
C ARG A 30 -22.71 13.22 12.91
N LEU A 31 -21.91 12.18 13.10
CA LEU A 31 -22.35 10.79 13.02
C LEU A 31 -22.17 10.13 14.38
N GLU A 32 -23.21 9.45 14.84
CA GLU A 32 -23.13 8.67 16.07
C GLU A 32 -22.16 7.49 15.89
N GLY A 33 -21.62 7.00 17.00
CA GLY A 33 -20.69 5.87 17.01
C GLY A 33 -21.37 4.59 16.51
N LEU A 34 -20.57 3.67 15.98
CA LEU A 34 -21.03 2.38 15.47
C LEU A 34 -20.39 1.26 16.26
N GLU A 35 -21.19 0.36 16.82
CA GLU A 35 -20.72 -0.88 17.44
C GLU A 35 -20.58 -1.96 16.34
N LEU A 36 -19.35 -2.20 15.88
CA LEU A 36 -19.06 -3.21 14.86
C LEU A 36 -18.44 -4.46 15.49
N LEU A 37 -18.50 -5.59 14.78
CA LEU A 37 -17.82 -6.83 15.20
C LEU A 37 -16.31 -6.64 15.37
N GLY A 38 -15.70 -5.77 14.56
CA GLY A 38 -14.28 -5.41 14.65
C GLY A 38 -13.95 -4.40 15.75
N GLY A 39 -14.93 -3.99 16.55
CA GLY A 39 -14.81 -2.99 17.61
C GLY A 39 -15.62 -1.71 17.35
N PRO A 40 -15.79 -0.87 18.38
CA PRO A 40 -16.55 0.36 18.27
C PRO A 40 -15.82 1.42 17.44
N VAL A 41 -16.54 2.06 16.53
CA VAL A 41 -16.11 3.29 15.84
C VAL A 41 -16.63 4.47 16.63
N SER A 42 -15.73 5.35 17.08
CA SER A 42 -16.10 6.54 17.83
C SER A 42 -16.99 7.49 17.02
N PRO A 43 -17.87 8.27 17.66
CA PRO A 43 -18.69 9.27 16.98
C PRO A 43 -17.84 10.24 16.15
N LEU A 44 -18.27 10.51 14.92
CA LEU A 44 -17.56 11.37 13.97
C LEU A 44 -18.07 12.80 14.10
N LEU A 45 -17.16 13.73 14.43
CA LEU A 45 -17.49 15.12 14.72
C LEU A 45 -16.85 16.06 13.69
N PRO A 46 -17.64 16.80 12.90
CA PRO A 46 -17.08 17.82 12.01
C PRO A 46 -16.45 19.00 12.77
N PRO A 47 -15.39 19.63 12.24
CA PRO A 47 -14.53 19.22 11.11
C PRO A 47 -13.28 18.46 11.60
N ARG A 48 -13.41 17.55 12.57
CA ARG A 48 -12.26 16.82 13.13
C ARG A 48 -11.84 15.69 12.20
N ARG A 49 -10.54 15.63 11.92
CA ARG A 49 -9.94 14.50 11.18
C ARG A 49 -10.10 13.21 11.98
N THR A 50 -10.43 12.13 11.31
CA THR A 50 -10.53 10.81 11.93
C THR A 50 -10.04 9.75 10.96
N SER A 51 -9.29 8.77 11.48
CA SER A 51 -8.82 7.63 10.70
C SER A 51 -9.83 6.49 10.79
N LEU A 52 -10.28 6.00 9.63
CA LEU A 52 -11.25 4.91 9.50
C LEU A 52 -10.75 3.90 8.46
N PRO A 53 -11.23 2.65 8.50
CA PRO A 53 -11.01 1.71 7.41
C PRO A 53 -11.54 2.25 6.08
N LEU A 54 -10.84 1.95 4.99
CA LEU A 54 -11.15 2.43 3.65
C LEU A 54 -12.57 2.08 3.21
N TRP A 55 -13.07 0.87 3.47
CA TRP A 55 -14.46 0.50 3.12
C TRP A 55 -15.49 1.48 3.72
N LEU A 56 -15.29 1.90 4.98
CA LEU A 56 -16.19 2.81 5.68
C LEU A 56 -16.05 4.23 5.15
N ALA A 57 -14.82 4.66 4.86
CA ALA A 57 -14.56 5.95 4.24
C ALA A 57 -15.22 6.07 2.87
N LEU A 58 -15.09 5.05 2.02
CA LEU A 58 -15.72 5.00 0.69
C LEU A 58 -17.25 5.01 0.78
N LEU A 59 -17.82 4.27 1.75
CA LEU A 59 -19.27 4.29 2.01
C LEU A 59 -19.76 5.69 2.39
N LEU A 60 -19.07 6.36 3.31
CA LEU A 60 -19.42 7.73 3.74
C LEU A 60 -19.24 8.77 2.63
N LYS A 61 -18.20 8.61 1.79
CA LYS A 61 -17.96 9.46 0.62
C LYS A 61 -19.08 9.32 -0.41
N ARG A 62 -19.49 8.09 -0.75
CA ARG A 62 -20.63 7.82 -1.67
C ARG A 62 -21.94 8.42 -1.15
N GLN A 63 -22.13 8.44 0.18
CA GLN A 63 -23.27 9.10 0.83
C GLN A 63 -23.12 10.63 0.97
N ARG A 64 -22.02 11.22 0.50
CA ARG A 64 -21.68 12.65 0.64
C ARG A 64 -21.60 13.14 2.09
N ARG A 65 -21.29 12.25 3.03
CA ARG A 65 -21.21 12.54 4.48
C ARG A 65 -19.80 12.82 4.98
N ALA A 66 -18.78 12.54 4.17
CA ALA A 66 -17.38 12.82 4.47
C ALA A 66 -16.61 13.13 3.18
N ASN A 67 -15.55 13.92 3.32
CA ASN A 67 -14.50 14.06 2.32
C ASN A 67 -13.30 13.23 2.76
N ILE A 68 -12.60 12.61 1.83
CA ILE A 68 -11.38 11.85 2.09
C ILE A 68 -10.20 12.81 1.99
N LEU A 69 -9.25 12.72 2.91
CA LEU A 69 -7.99 13.44 2.77
C LEU A 69 -6.98 12.55 2.05
N PRO A 70 -6.40 12.99 0.92
CA PRO A 70 -5.43 12.18 0.18
C PRO A 70 -4.22 11.83 1.06
N PRO A 71 -3.73 10.58 1.01
CA PRO A 71 -2.46 10.27 1.60
C PRO A 71 -1.32 10.98 0.83
N PRO A 72 -0.22 11.36 1.49
CA PRO A 72 0.81 12.17 0.85
C PRO A 72 1.48 11.52 -0.37
N TRP A 73 1.60 10.19 -0.37
CA TRP A 73 2.19 9.45 -1.50
C TRP A 73 1.31 9.50 -2.77
N LEU A 74 0.00 9.75 -2.64
CA LEU A 74 -0.96 9.85 -3.75
C LEU A 74 -1.09 11.31 -4.22
N HIS A 75 0.04 12.02 -4.26
CA HIS A 75 0.15 13.36 -4.85
C HIS A 75 0.93 13.25 -6.15
N PRO A 76 0.58 14.00 -7.23
CA PRO A 76 1.30 13.97 -8.49
C PRO A 76 2.82 14.10 -8.33
N GLU A 77 3.28 15.11 -7.58
CA GLU A 77 4.71 15.34 -7.32
C GLU A 77 5.38 14.15 -6.63
N SER A 78 4.70 13.49 -5.68
CA SER A 78 5.26 12.33 -4.98
C SER A 78 5.38 11.12 -5.91
N LEU A 79 4.37 10.88 -6.75
CA LEU A 79 4.37 9.80 -7.72
C LEU A 79 5.41 10.01 -8.82
N GLU A 80 5.62 11.25 -9.27
CA GLU A 80 6.68 11.60 -10.22
C GLU A 80 8.07 11.31 -9.64
N LEU A 81 8.34 11.74 -8.41
CA LEU A 81 9.60 11.45 -7.73
C LEU A 81 9.83 9.93 -7.58
N ILE A 82 8.79 9.17 -7.23
CA ILE A 82 8.90 7.70 -7.15
C ILE A 82 9.20 7.12 -8.54
N LEU A 83 8.52 7.59 -9.59
CA LEU A 83 8.74 7.12 -10.96
C LEU A 83 10.15 7.43 -11.45
N GLU A 84 10.69 8.60 -11.12
CA GLU A 84 12.08 8.96 -11.40
C GLU A 84 13.05 8.03 -10.67
N ILE A 85 12.83 7.73 -9.39
CA ILE A 85 13.62 6.75 -8.63
C ILE A 85 13.60 5.37 -9.31
N GLU A 86 12.43 4.95 -9.81
CA GLU A 86 12.27 3.64 -10.44
C GLU A 86 12.88 3.56 -11.84
N THR A 87 13.09 4.68 -12.54
CA THR A 87 13.50 4.71 -13.95
C THR A 87 14.92 5.24 -14.18
N GLN A 88 15.35 6.26 -13.44
CA GLN A 88 16.61 6.96 -13.66
C GLN A 88 17.74 6.48 -12.75
N ASN A 89 17.42 5.86 -11.61
CA ASN A 89 18.43 5.46 -10.64
C ASN A 89 18.94 4.04 -10.91
N ASP A 90 20.23 3.92 -11.21
CA ASP A 90 20.92 2.65 -11.49
C ASP A 90 20.78 1.65 -10.32
N GLU A 91 20.76 2.12 -9.07
CA GLU A 91 20.58 1.26 -7.89
C GLU A 91 19.23 0.52 -7.90
N TYR A 92 18.22 1.12 -8.53
CA TYR A 92 16.88 0.56 -8.62
C TYR A 92 16.60 -0.04 -10.00
N GLN A 93 17.59 -0.24 -10.87
CA GLN A 93 17.38 -0.88 -12.17
C GLN A 93 16.76 -2.30 -12.01
N HIS A 94 17.20 -3.03 -10.98
CA HIS A 94 16.74 -4.39 -10.65
C HIS A 94 16.05 -4.49 -9.28
N ALA A 95 15.74 -3.36 -8.66
CA ALA A 95 15.06 -3.28 -7.37
C ALA A 95 13.85 -2.34 -7.45
N PHE A 96 12.98 -2.41 -6.44
CA PHE A 96 11.83 -1.53 -6.31
C PHE A 96 12.16 -0.36 -5.39
N SER A 97 11.47 0.77 -5.57
CA SER A 97 11.54 1.89 -4.64
C SER A 97 11.29 1.41 -3.21
N PRO A 98 12.00 1.96 -2.20
CA PRO A 98 11.88 1.47 -0.83
C PRO A 98 10.45 1.65 -0.29
N PRO A 99 9.92 0.67 0.48
CA PRO A 99 8.62 0.81 1.12
C PRO A 99 8.69 1.79 2.30
N PRO A 100 7.54 2.26 2.82
CA PRO A 100 7.47 3.02 4.05
C PRO A 100 8.18 2.27 5.20
N PRO A 101 8.96 2.97 6.04
CA PRO A 101 9.69 2.33 7.12
C PRO A 101 8.75 1.74 8.18
N LEU A 102 9.12 0.59 8.73
CA LEU A 102 8.39 -0.01 9.84
C LEU A 102 8.55 0.84 11.11
N PRO A 103 7.58 0.82 12.04
CA PRO A 103 7.72 1.53 13.31
C PRO A 103 8.97 1.11 14.09
N GLY A 104 9.89 2.07 14.27
CA GLY A 104 11.19 1.90 14.93
C GLY A 104 12.32 1.45 14.00
N GLN A 105 12.08 1.38 12.69
CA GLN A 105 13.12 1.24 11.68
C GLN A 105 13.79 2.61 11.42
N PRO A 106 15.13 2.69 11.40
CA PRO A 106 15.84 3.92 11.06
C PRO A 106 15.60 4.31 9.59
N ALA A 107 15.78 5.60 9.28
CA ALA A 107 15.74 6.07 7.91
C ALA A 107 16.85 5.40 7.07
N PRO A 108 16.64 5.20 5.76
CA PRO A 108 17.69 4.74 4.86
C PRO A 108 18.95 5.61 5.01
N GLY A 109 20.10 5.01 5.31
CA GLY A 109 21.37 5.72 5.53
C GLY A 109 21.67 6.14 6.98
N ASP A 110 20.76 5.95 7.94
CA ASP A 110 21.07 6.14 9.37
C ASP A 110 21.68 4.86 9.97
N HIS A 111 22.98 4.67 9.75
CA HIS A 111 23.74 3.54 10.31
C HIS A 111 24.00 3.65 11.81
N ARG A 112 23.67 4.79 12.44
CA ARG A 112 23.98 5.02 13.86
C ARG A 112 22.96 4.39 14.79
N ARG A 113 21.78 4.04 14.27
CA ARG A 113 20.66 3.47 15.04
C ARG A 113 20.37 2.06 14.58
N ALA A 114 20.35 1.12 15.52
CA ALA A 114 19.87 -0.22 15.25
C ALA A 114 18.33 -0.22 15.13
N PRO A 115 17.75 -0.99 14.18
CA PRO A 115 16.30 -1.13 14.09
C PRO A 115 15.73 -1.77 15.35
N LEU A 116 14.76 -1.10 15.98
CA LEU A 116 14.08 -1.60 17.17
C LEU A 116 12.57 -1.70 16.90
N ALA A 117 12.07 -2.92 16.72
CA ALA A 117 10.66 -3.14 16.44
C ALA A 117 9.78 -2.58 17.58
N THR A 118 8.94 -1.59 17.27
CA THR A 118 8.06 -0.96 18.26
C THR A 118 6.71 -1.69 18.30
N PRO A 119 6.38 -2.41 19.39
CA PRO A 119 5.12 -3.13 19.47
C PRO A 119 3.93 -2.19 19.68
N ARG A 120 2.77 -2.66 19.25
CA ARG A 120 1.45 -2.10 19.58
C ARG A 120 0.63 -3.14 20.34
N TYR A 121 -0.49 -2.70 20.91
CA TYR A 121 -1.38 -3.55 21.69
C TYR A 121 -2.77 -3.56 21.06
N THR A 122 -3.38 -4.73 20.98
CA THR A 122 -4.79 -4.88 20.59
C THR A 122 -5.70 -4.32 21.70
N PRO A 123 -7.00 -4.10 21.44
CA PRO A 123 -7.96 -3.78 22.50
C PRO A 123 -8.03 -4.84 23.61
N SER A 124 -7.71 -6.11 23.30
CA SER A 124 -7.59 -7.21 24.28
C SER A 124 -6.28 -7.19 25.08
N GLY A 125 -5.37 -6.27 24.79
CA GLY A 125 -4.06 -6.13 25.45
C GLY A 125 -2.96 -7.04 24.89
N GLU A 126 -3.22 -7.75 23.78
CA GLU A 126 -2.23 -8.61 23.14
C GLU A 126 -1.20 -7.79 22.36
N LYS A 127 0.07 -8.20 22.48
CA LYS A 127 1.19 -7.54 21.81
C LYS A 127 1.24 -7.96 20.34
N TYR A 128 1.26 -7.00 19.42
CA TYR A 128 1.51 -7.24 18.01
C TYR A 128 2.55 -6.26 17.45
N TYR A 129 3.23 -6.64 16.36
CA TYR A 129 4.13 -5.75 15.65
C TYR A 129 3.43 -5.26 14.39
N PRO A 130 3.22 -3.94 14.24
CA PRO A 130 2.59 -3.39 13.05
C PRO A 130 3.49 -3.64 11.84
N ALA A 131 2.95 -4.31 10.83
CA ALA A 131 3.59 -4.59 9.55
C ALA A 131 2.53 -4.44 8.44
N PRO A 132 2.94 -4.27 7.17
CA PRO A 132 1.98 -4.26 6.07
C PRO A 132 1.17 -5.57 6.07
N PRO A 133 -0.14 -5.50 5.77
CA PRO A 133 -0.87 -4.33 5.29
C PRO A 133 -1.43 -3.40 6.38
N PHE A 134 -1.29 -3.73 7.66
CA PHE A 134 -1.97 -3.00 8.74
C PHE A 134 -1.20 -1.77 9.25
N LEU A 135 -0.33 -1.19 8.41
CA LEU A 135 0.36 0.05 8.74
C LEU A 135 -0.56 1.25 8.45
N PRO A 136 -0.57 2.30 9.30
CA PRO A 136 -1.24 3.56 9.00
C PRO A 136 -0.39 4.37 8.00
N GLN A 137 -0.23 3.82 6.80
CA GLN A 137 0.58 4.35 5.70
C GLN A 137 -0.24 5.17 4.71
N ASN A 138 -1.57 5.00 4.73
CA ASN A 138 -2.55 5.70 3.89
C ASN A 138 -3.26 6.86 4.63
N THR A 139 -2.71 7.30 5.76
CA THR A 139 -3.26 8.43 6.52
C THR A 139 -2.67 9.75 6.03
N ALA A 140 -3.50 10.79 5.96
CA ALA A 140 -3.05 12.14 5.62
C ALA A 140 -2.05 12.65 6.67
N ARG A 141 -0.93 13.22 6.22
CA ARG A 141 0.08 13.85 7.08
C ARG A 141 0.15 15.33 6.78
N ASP A 142 0.20 16.16 7.82
CA ASP A 142 0.37 17.61 7.69
C ASP A 142 1.83 18.02 7.44
N HIS A 143 2.76 17.17 7.86
CA HIS A 143 4.19 17.42 7.73
C HIS A 143 4.91 16.14 7.31
N ILE A 144 5.64 16.23 6.20
CA ILE A 144 6.62 15.24 5.79
C ILE A 144 7.99 15.79 6.19
N PRO A 145 8.76 15.08 7.04
CA PRO A 145 10.11 15.49 7.39
C PRO A 145 10.97 15.74 6.13
N PRO A 146 11.76 16.82 6.10
CA PRO A 146 12.65 17.08 4.97
C PRO A 146 13.66 15.93 4.82
N GLY A 147 13.76 15.38 3.62
CA GLY A 147 14.65 14.27 3.29
C GLY A 147 14.06 12.86 3.48
N GLU A 148 12.80 12.72 3.91
CA GLU A 148 12.06 11.45 3.80
C GLU A 148 11.60 11.29 2.33
N PRO A 149 12.12 10.31 1.56
CA PRO A 149 11.67 10.10 0.19
C PRO A 149 10.22 9.60 0.20
N PRO A 150 9.41 9.97 -0.81
CA PRO A 150 8.09 9.39 -0.97
C PRO A 150 8.20 7.88 -1.18
N ALA A 151 7.30 7.12 -0.56
CA ALA A 151 7.33 5.66 -0.57
C ALA A 151 5.95 5.09 -0.87
N LEU A 152 5.93 3.98 -1.63
CA LEU A 152 4.69 3.29 -1.99
C LEU A 152 4.30 2.28 -0.91
N PRO A 153 3.10 2.41 -0.31
CA PRO A 153 2.59 1.40 0.61
C PRO A 153 2.21 0.08 -0.09
N PHE A 154 2.05 -0.99 0.69
CA PHE A 154 1.85 -2.34 0.15
C PHE A 154 0.62 -2.46 -0.78
N HIS A 155 -0.48 -1.77 -0.47
CA HIS A 155 -1.70 -1.74 -1.28
C HIS A 155 -1.84 -0.48 -2.14
N TRP A 156 -0.73 0.13 -2.57
CA TRP A 156 -0.75 1.42 -3.27
C TRP A 156 -1.67 1.44 -4.50
N LEU A 157 -1.69 0.35 -5.28
CA LEU A 157 -2.46 0.30 -6.52
C LEU A 157 -3.96 0.19 -6.25
N GLU A 158 -4.35 -0.65 -5.29
CA GLU A 158 -5.75 -0.85 -4.89
C GLU A 158 -6.31 0.42 -4.27
N VAL A 159 -5.61 0.98 -3.28
CA VAL A 159 -6.03 2.20 -2.56
C VAL A 159 -6.08 3.37 -3.54
N GLY A 160 -5.06 3.56 -4.36
CA GLY A 160 -5.02 4.64 -5.36
C GLY A 160 -6.17 4.53 -6.36
N THR A 161 -6.45 3.33 -6.86
CA THR A 161 -7.55 3.09 -7.81
C THR A 161 -8.92 3.34 -7.18
N MET A 162 -9.17 2.81 -5.98
CA MET A 162 -10.44 3.00 -5.26
C MET A 162 -10.71 4.47 -4.93
N LEU A 163 -9.68 5.22 -4.51
CA LEU A 163 -9.80 6.64 -4.20
C LEU A 163 -10.03 7.48 -5.47
N LEU A 164 -9.33 7.20 -6.56
CA LEU A 164 -9.55 7.88 -7.84
C LEU A 164 -10.93 7.58 -8.45
N GLU A 165 -11.56 6.46 -8.10
CA GLU A 165 -12.90 6.11 -8.55
C GLU A 165 -13.99 6.78 -7.70
N ALA A 166 -13.85 6.74 -6.38
CA ALA A 166 -14.92 7.19 -5.47
C ALA A 166 -14.76 8.62 -4.96
N ALA A 167 -13.55 9.18 -5.02
CA ALA A 167 -13.19 10.44 -4.37
C ALA A 167 -12.23 11.29 -5.21
N SER A 168 -12.31 11.23 -6.55
CA SER A 168 -11.46 12.04 -7.44
C SER A 168 -11.59 13.55 -7.20
N ASP A 169 -12.74 14.00 -6.71
CA ASP A 169 -13.01 15.39 -6.34
C ASP A 169 -12.27 15.86 -5.08
N ASP A 170 -11.74 14.92 -4.27
CA ASP A 170 -10.90 15.22 -3.11
C ASP A 170 -9.39 15.16 -3.42
N LEU A 171 -9.00 14.74 -4.63
CA LEU A 171 -7.60 14.54 -5.03
C LEU A 171 -7.06 15.74 -5.84
N VAL A 172 -5.75 15.96 -5.75
CA VAL A 172 -5.03 16.93 -6.58
C VAL A 172 -4.77 16.30 -7.95
N ASP A 173 -5.18 16.99 -9.02
CA ASP A 173 -5.01 16.58 -10.42
C ASP A 173 -5.26 15.07 -10.66
N PRO A 174 -6.53 14.61 -10.54
CA PRO A 174 -6.85 13.18 -10.56
C PRO A 174 -6.48 12.50 -11.90
N ASP A 175 -6.53 13.22 -13.02
CA ASP A 175 -6.14 12.69 -14.32
C ASP A 175 -4.64 12.43 -14.41
N GLN A 176 -3.82 13.35 -13.91
CA GLN A 176 -2.37 13.20 -13.82
C GLN A 176 -2.02 12.05 -12.86
N THR A 177 -2.64 12.02 -11.69
CA THR A 177 -2.47 10.93 -10.71
C THR A 177 -2.79 9.57 -11.34
N ARG A 178 -3.91 9.45 -12.08
CA ARG A 178 -4.30 8.21 -12.75
C ARG A 178 -3.31 7.78 -13.83
N ARG A 179 -2.73 8.73 -14.57
CA ARG A 179 -1.65 8.47 -15.53
C ARG A 179 -0.38 7.97 -14.84
N LEU A 180 0.08 8.66 -13.80
CA LEU A 180 1.30 8.31 -13.07
C LEU A 180 1.21 6.93 -12.40
N LEU A 181 0.06 6.58 -11.81
CA LEU A 181 -0.15 5.22 -11.26
C LEU A 181 -0.07 4.13 -12.33
N LYS A 182 -0.56 4.40 -13.55
CA LYS A 182 -0.44 3.45 -14.67
C LYS A 182 1.00 3.28 -15.12
N GLU A 183 1.71 4.39 -15.30
CA GLU A 183 3.14 4.39 -15.68
C GLU A 183 3.98 3.63 -14.62
N LEU A 184 3.78 3.92 -13.33
CA LEU A 184 4.42 3.19 -12.23
C LEU A 184 4.11 1.70 -12.26
N ARG A 185 2.84 1.32 -12.48
CA ARG A 185 2.45 -0.10 -12.60
C ARG A 185 3.18 -0.77 -13.76
N GLU A 186 3.26 -0.11 -14.91
CA GLU A 186 3.93 -0.67 -16.09
C GLU A 186 5.43 -0.90 -15.84
N VAL A 187 6.13 0.10 -15.30
CA VAL A 187 7.55 0.01 -14.94
C VAL A 187 7.78 -1.13 -13.94
N ARG A 188 6.99 -1.17 -12.86
CA ARG A 188 7.18 -2.16 -11.79
C ARG A 188 6.79 -3.58 -12.24
N MET A 189 5.76 -3.72 -13.07
CA MET A 189 5.43 -5.02 -13.69
C MET A 189 6.51 -5.51 -14.65
N ALA A 190 7.19 -4.61 -15.38
CA ALA A 190 8.34 -4.98 -16.19
C ALA A 190 9.49 -5.51 -15.31
N LYS A 191 9.76 -4.85 -14.17
CA LYS A 191 10.75 -5.32 -13.19
C LYS A 191 10.40 -6.67 -12.57
N VAL A 192 9.13 -6.90 -12.19
CA VAL A 192 8.68 -8.20 -11.67
C VAL A 192 8.97 -9.31 -12.69
N ARG A 193 8.67 -9.09 -13.97
CA ARG A 193 8.94 -10.07 -15.04
C ARG A 193 10.42 -10.33 -15.22
N ALA A 194 11.24 -9.28 -15.31
CA ALA A 194 12.70 -9.40 -15.43
C ALA A 194 13.32 -10.11 -14.20
N GLY A 195 12.76 -9.89 -13.01
CA GLY A 195 13.18 -10.58 -11.79
C GLY A 195 12.92 -12.09 -11.81
N VAL A 196 11.95 -12.57 -12.60
CA VAL A 196 11.70 -14.01 -12.76
C VAL A 196 12.80 -14.69 -13.59
N ASP A 197 13.30 -14.02 -14.63
CA ASP A 197 14.41 -14.54 -15.42
C ASP A 197 15.68 -14.73 -14.54
N VAL A 198 15.87 -13.84 -13.57
CA VAL A 198 16.95 -13.94 -12.57
C VAL A 198 16.71 -15.10 -11.59
N LEU A 199 15.45 -15.36 -11.19
CA LEU A 199 15.08 -16.49 -10.33
C LEU A 199 15.40 -17.83 -10.99
N ASP A 200 15.10 -17.98 -12.27
CA ASP A 200 15.40 -19.20 -13.04
C ASP A 200 16.91 -19.50 -13.05
N ALA A 201 17.73 -18.47 -13.29
CA ALA A 201 19.18 -18.59 -13.21
C ALA A 201 19.70 -18.86 -11.78
N ALA A 202 19.10 -18.23 -10.76
CA ALA A 202 19.52 -18.34 -9.36
C ALA A 202 19.09 -19.67 -8.71
N ALA A 203 18.02 -20.30 -9.18
CA ALA A 203 17.52 -21.58 -8.68
C ALA A 203 18.55 -22.72 -8.82
N MET A 204 19.37 -22.67 -9.87
CA MET A 204 20.47 -23.61 -10.09
C MET A 204 21.61 -23.45 -9.05
N GLY A 205 21.71 -22.29 -8.39
CA GLY A 205 22.82 -21.93 -7.48
C GLY A 205 22.43 -21.69 -6.01
N GLY A 206 21.16 -21.84 -5.64
CA GLY A 206 20.67 -21.59 -4.27
C GLY A 206 20.52 -20.11 -3.90
N GLY A 207 20.33 -19.22 -4.86
CA GLY A 207 20.08 -17.79 -4.63
C GLY A 207 18.62 -17.46 -4.28
N GLY A 208 18.39 -16.29 -3.67
CA GLY A 208 17.05 -15.76 -3.38
C GLY A 208 16.85 -14.37 -3.97
N VAL A 209 15.59 -13.97 -4.21
CA VAL A 209 15.24 -12.63 -4.71
C VAL A 209 14.61 -11.79 -3.61
N ALA A 210 15.12 -10.57 -3.44
CA ALA A 210 14.56 -9.60 -2.52
C ALA A 210 13.25 -9.04 -3.09
N LEU A 211 12.15 -9.19 -2.34
CA LEU A 211 10.83 -8.64 -2.67
C LEU A 211 10.51 -7.38 -1.86
N THR A 212 11.55 -6.68 -1.41
CA THR A 212 11.39 -5.43 -0.65
C THR A 212 10.74 -4.38 -1.55
N GLY A 213 9.68 -3.75 -1.05
CA GLY A 213 8.97 -2.69 -1.79
C GLY A 213 7.94 -3.20 -2.78
N VAL A 214 7.77 -4.51 -2.98
CA VAL A 214 6.75 -5.06 -3.89
C VAL A 214 5.34 -4.90 -3.30
N GLY A 215 4.39 -4.46 -4.11
CA GLY A 215 2.99 -4.28 -3.75
C GLY A 215 2.15 -5.56 -3.85
N ALA A 216 0.96 -5.54 -3.27
CA ALA A 216 0.08 -6.70 -3.19
C ALA A 216 -0.40 -7.19 -4.56
N MET A 217 -0.85 -6.30 -5.45
CA MET A 217 -1.26 -6.69 -6.81
C MET A 217 -0.12 -7.26 -7.63
N GLU A 218 1.07 -6.68 -7.50
CA GLU A 218 2.28 -7.15 -8.19
C GLU A 218 2.61 -8.59 -7.78
N LEU A 219 2.52 -8.88 -6.48
CA LEU A 219 2.66 -10.25 -5.97
C LEU A 219 1.51 -11.15 -6.45
N GLY A 220 0.27 -10.69 -6.41
CA GLY A 220 -0.89 -11.47 -6.84
C GLY A 220 -0.82 -11.89 -8.31
N GLU A 221 -0.51 -10.95 -9.19
CA GLU A 221 -0.37 -11.18 -10.63
C GLU A 221 0.90 -11.98 -10.95
N GLY A 222 2.02 -11.69 -10.28
CA GLY A 222 3.29 -12.38 -10.49
C GLY A 222 3.32 -13.81 -9.95
N ARG A 223 2.63 -14.10 -8.84
CA ARG A 223 2.72 -15.38 -8.12
C ARG A 223 2.35 -16.58 -8.98
N ARG A 224 1.30 -16.48 -9.81
CA ARG A 224 0.88 -17.60 -10.67
C ARG A 224 2.00 -18.02 -11.62
N PHE A 225 2.71 -17.05 -12.16
CA PHE A 225 3.81 -17.28 -13.07
C PHE A 225 5.04 -17.82 -12.32
N ILE A 226 5.45 -17.15 -11.25
CA ILE A 226 6.63 -17.53 -10.44
C ILE A 226 6.49 -18.94 -9.85
N ALA A 227 5.33 -19.26 -9.28
CA ALA A 227 5.10 -20.58 -8.68
C ALA A 227 5.12 -21.69 -9.74
N GLY A 228 4.65 -21.42 -10.96
CA GLY A 228 4.74 -22.39 -12.06
C GLY A 228 6.19 -22.73 -12.41
N VAL A 229 7.03 -21.70 -12.56
CA VAL A 229 8.46 -21.89 -12.87
C VAL A 229 9.19 -22.62 -11.74
N VAL A 230 8.96 -22.23 -10.48
CA VAL A 230 9.63 -22.86 -9.33
C VAL A 230 9.19 -24.32 -9.14
N ASP A 231 7.92 -24.65 -9.39
CA ASP A 231 7.43 -26.03 -9.31
C ASP A 231 8.04 -26.91 -10.42
N GLU A 232 8.40 -26.35 -11.58
CA GLU A 232 9.10 -27.06 -12.66
C GLU A 232 10.61 -27.27 -12.37
N LEU A 233 11.21 -26.39 -11.57
CA LEU A 233 12.63 -26.45 -11.19
C LEU A 233 12.94 -27.42 -10.04
N ARG A 234 11.91 -28.02 -9.41
CA ARG A 234 12.03 -28.87 -8.22
C ARG A 234 11.89 -30.36 -8.52
#